data_AF-A0A8W8NKP6-F1
#
_entry.id   AF-A0A8W8NKP6-F1
#
_cell.length_a   1.000
_cell.length_b   1.000
_cell.length_c   1.000
_cell.angle_alpha   90.00
_cell.angle_beta   90.00
_cell.angle_gamma   90.00
#
_symmetry.space_group_name_H-M   'P 1'
#
loop_
_entity.id
_entity.type
_entity.pdbx_description
1 polymer ?
#
loop_
_entity_poly.entity_id
_entity_poly.type
_entity_poly.pdbx_seq_one_letter_code
_entity_poly.pdbx_strand_id
1 'polypeptide(L)' 'SPTLLNCLMYKMCYYRFGEVYTEGGKPTGYDRVRNAEIGNKNFDLDVLEEAYTTEHWLVRIYKVKDLDNRGA' A
#
# COMPACT_ATOMS: atom_id res chain seq x y z
N SER A 1 14.25 2.89 7.47
CA SER A 1 13.90 2.97 8.90
C SER A 1 12.66 2.14 9.15
N PRO A 2 12.65 1.23 10.15
CA PRO A 2 11.47 0.46 10.53
C PRO A 2 10.24 1.34 10.83
N THR A 3 10.46 2.56 11.36
CA THR A 3 9.38 3.51 11.67
C THR A 3 8.66 3.99 10.40
N LEU A 4 9.41 4.27 9.31
CA LEU A 4 8.83 4.71 8.05
C LEU A 4 8.03 3.57 7.37
N LEU A 5 8.58 2.35 7.36
CA LEU A 5 7.92 1.21 6.73
C LEU A 5 6.62 0.78 7.44
N ASN A 6 6.51 1.10 8.74
CA ASN A 6 5.31 0.82 9.53
C ASN A 6 4.34 2.01 9.64
N CYS A 7 4.67 3.17 9.07
CA CYS A 7 3.77 4.31 9.16
C CYS A 7 2.50 4.08 8.33
N LEU A 8 1.38 4.67 8.78
CA LEU A 8 0.08 4.50 8.14
C LEU A 8 0.12 4.94 6.66
N MET A 9 0.77 6.07 6.37
CA MET A 9 0.88 6.59 5.01
C MET A 9 1.61 5.62 4.07
N TYR A 10 2.71 5.02 4.52
CA TYR A 10 3.45 4.04 3.72
C TYR A 10 2.58 2.83 3.40
N LYS A 11 1.87 2.30 4.42
CA LYS A 11 0.97 1.17 4.24
C LYS A 11 -0.19 1.49 3.29
N MET A 12 -0.80 2.68 3.41
CA MET A 12 -1.88 3.10 2.51
C MET A 12 -1.38 3.24 1.07
N CYS A 13 -0.31 3.99 0.80
CA CYS A 13 0.14 4.20 -0.58
C CYS A 13 0.57 2.90 -1.28
N TYR A 14 1.24 2.00 -0.55
CA TYR A 14 1.83 0.79 -1.12
C TYR A 14 1.02 -0.49 -0.93
N TYR A 15 -0.23 -0.40 -0.46
CA TYR A 15 -1.08 -1.57 -0.31
C TYR A 15 -1.21 -2.31 -1.65
N ARG A 16 -0.77 -3.57 -1.70
CA ARG A 16 -0.70 -4.44 -2.90
C ARG A 16 0.17 -3.91 -4.06
N PHE A 17 0.96 -2.86 -3.85
CA PHE A 17 1.84 -2.31 -4.89
C PHE A 17 3.00 -3.24 -5.23
N GLY A 18 3.41 -4.10 -4.30
CA GLY A 18 4.49 -5.08 -4.49
C GLY A 18 4.22 -6.14 -5.56
N GLU A 19 2.96 -6.30 -5.98
CA GLU A 19 2.51 -7.25 -7.00
C GLU A 19 2.46 -6.62 -8.40
N VAL A 20 2.56 -5.29 -8.50
CA VAL A 20 2.35 -4.54 -9.74
C VAL A 20 3.67 -4.30 -10.47
N TYR A 21 3.66 -4.55 -11.78
CA TYR A 21 4.70 -4.09 -12.69
C TYR A 21 4.39 -2.67 -13.16
N THR A 22 5.17 -1.70 -12.68
CA THR A 22 5.02 -0.29 -13.06
C THR A 22 5.85 0.10 -14.28
N GLU A 23 6.93 -0.63 -14.55
CA GLU A 23 7.86 -0.36 -15.64
C GLU A 23 8.50 -1.67 -16.14
N GLY A 24 8.62 -1.80 -17.47
CA GLY A 24 9.29 -2.96 -18.08
C GLY A 24 10.78 -2.98 -17.75
N GLY A 25 11.30 -4.16 -17.36
CA GLY A 25 12.71 -4.32 -16.99
C GLY A 25 13.07 -3.90 -15.57
N LYS A 26 12.09 -3.49 -14.75
CA LYS A 26 12.24 -3.23 -13.31
C LYS A 26 11.55 -4.34 -12.48
N PRO A 27 11.97 -4.58 -11.23
CA PRO A 27 11.28 -5.50 -10.34
C PRO A 27 9.86 -5.01 -10.02
N THR A 28 8.99 -5.92 -9.54
CA THR A 28 7.64 -5.54 -9.07
C THR A 28 7.72 -4.59 -7.87
N GLY A 29 6.75 -3.68 -7.77
CA GLY A 29 6.74 -2.67 -6.71
C GLY A 29 7.84 -1.62 -6.86
N TYR A 30 8.22 -1.28 -8.09
CA TYR A 30 9.15 -0.19 -8.37
C TYR A 30 8.43 1.16 -8.38
N ASP A 31 8.82 2.06 -7.48
CA ASP A 31 8.31 3.42 -7.44
C ASP A 31 9.09 4.29 -8.43
N ARG A 32 8.42 4.72 -9.50
CA ARG A 32 8.99 5.52 -10.59
C ARG A 32 9.39 6.94 -10.16
N VAL A 33 8.68 7.52 -9.19
CA VAL A 33 8.98 8.89 -8.71
C VAL A 33 10.22 8.86 -7.83
N ARG A 34 10.35 7.82 -7.00
CA ARG A 34 11.50 7.65 -6.09
C ARG A 34 12.67 6.88 -6.70
N ASN A 35 12.49 6.29 -7.88
CA ASN A 35 13.45 5.44 -8.57
C ASN A 35 13.97 4.28 -7.71
N ALA A 36 13.13 3.74 -6.82
CA ALA A 36 13.50 2.73 -5.84
C ALA A 36 12.45 1.62 -5.74
N GLU A 37 12.91 0.42 -5.40
CA GLU A 37 12.03 -0.69 -5.03
C GLU A 37 11.50 -0.51 -3.62
N ILE A 38 10.23 -0.83 -3.39
CA ILE A 38 9.63 -0.73 -2.06
C ILE A 38 10.29 -1.70 -1.07
N GLY A 39 10.45 -1.26 0.18
CA GLY A 39 11.12 -2.06 1.21
C GLY A 39 10.27 -3.22 1.74
N ASN A 40 8.97 -3.00 1.91
CA ASN A 40 8.02 -4.04 2.33
C ASN A 40 6.96 -4.27 1.25
N LYS A 41 6.91 -5.48 0.69
CA LYS A 41 6.00 -5.86 -0.40
C LYS A 41 4.70 -6.48 0.08
N ASN A 42 4.74 -7.18 1.21
CA ASN A 42 3.64 -8.01 1.69
C ASN A 42 3.20 -7.53 3.07
N PHE A 43 2.06 -6.85 3.13
CA PHE A 43 1.44 -6.45 4.39
C PHE A 43 -0.06 -6.22 4.16
N ASP A 44 -0.83 -6.37 5.23
CA ASP A 44 -2.26 -6.12 5.24
C ASP A 44 -2.62 -4.86 6.02
N LEU A 45 -3.84 -4.37 5.77
CA LEU A 45 -4.43 -3.24 6.48
C LEU A 45 -5.42 -3.77 7.52
N ASP A 46 -5.07 -3.56 8.79
CA ASP A 46 -5.86 -4.07 9.90
C ASP A 46 -7.17 -3.27 10.06
N VAL A 47 -7.07 -1.94 10.10
CA VAL A 47 -8.20 -1.03 10.41
C VAL A 47 -8.80 -0.32 9.19
N LEU A 48 -8.21 -0.50 8.01
CA LEU A 48 -8.68 0.11 6.76
C LEU A 48 -8.98 -0.97 5.73
N GLU A 49 -9.96 -0.71 4.86
CA GLU A 49 -10.23 -1.49 3.66
C GLU A 49 -10.14 -0.60 2.41
N GLU A 50 -9.67 -1.15 1.30
CA GLU A 50 -9.61 -0.44 0.02
C GLU A 50 -11.02 -0.30 -0.55
N ALA A 51 -11.52 0.93 -0.65
CA ALA A 51 -12.85 1.21 -1.19
C ALA A 51 -12.80 1.47 -2.70
N TYR A 52 -11.76 2.17 -3.17
CA TYR A 52 -11.56 2.45 -4.58
C TYR A 52 -10.11 2.83 -4.89
N THR A 53 -9.61 2.42 -6.06
CA THR A 53 -8.32 2.87 -6.59
C THR A 53 -8.50 3.21 -8.07
N THR A 54 -7.98 4.36 -8.49
CA THR A 54 -8.03 4.80 -9.90
C THR A 54 -7.19 3.88 -10.80
N GLU A 55 -7.50 3.83 -12.10
CA GLU A 55 -6.82 2.99 -13.10
C GLU A 55 -5.29 3.13 -13.07
N HIS A 56 -4.79 4.37 -13.00
CA HIS A 56 -3.35 4.66 -12.97
C HIS A 56 -2.79 4.86 -11.55
N TRP A 57 -3.54 4.45 -10.53
CA TRP A 57 -3.12 4.46 -9.12
C TRP A 57 -2.65 5.84 -8.61
N LEU A 58 -3.22 6.91 -9.18
CA LEU A 58 -2.97 8.29 -8.75
C LEU A 58 -3.73 8.60 -7.45
N VAL A 59 -4.95 8.08 -7.32
CA VAL A 59 -5.81 8.29 -6.15
C VAL A 59 -6.28 6.94 -5.61
N ARG A 60 -6.19 6.80 -4.28
CA ARG A 60 -6.62 5.62 -3.52
C ARG A 60 -7.51 6.07 -2.37
N ILE A 61 -8.69 5.49 -2.28
CA ILE A 61 -9.71 5.80 -1.29
C ILE A 61 -9.85 4.59 -0.38
N TYR A 62 -9.63 4.82 0.91
CA TYR A 62 -9.75 3.81 1.95
C TYR A 62 -10.95 4.11 2.83
N LYS A 63 -11.68 3.08 3.21
CA LYS A 63 -12.74 3.14 4.21
C LYS A 63 -12.20 2.63 5.54
N VAL A 64 -12.54 3.33 6.62
CA VAL A 64 -12.23 2.88 7.98
C VAL A 64 -13.18 1.74 8.32
N LYS A 65 -12.63 0.62 8.81
CA LYS A 65 -13.43 -0.51 9.28
C LYS A 65 -14.14 -0.13 10.57
N ASP A 66 -15.30 -0.74 10.79
CA ASP A 66 -15.98 -0.65 12.07
C ASP A 66 -15.15 -1.33 13.18
N LEU A 67 -15.47 -1.05 14.43
CA LEU A 67 -14.86 -1.73 15.56
C LEU A 67 -15.13 -3.24 15.49
N ASP A 68 -14.18 -4.04 15.98
CA ASP A 68 -14.33 -5.49 15.99
C ASP A 68 -15.58 -5.91 16.77
N ASN A 69 -16.35 -6.83 16.18
CA ASN A 69 -17.62 -7.31 16.72
C ASN A 69 -17.49 -7.96 18.11
N ARG A 70 -16.28 -8.43 18.46
CA ARG A 70 -15.92 -8.83 19.82
C ARG A 70 -14.64 -8.06 20.13
N GLY A 71 -14.68 -7.21 21.14
CA GLY A 71 -13.48 -6.49 21.58
C GLY A 71 -12.35 -7.48 21.87
N ALA A 72 -11.17 -7.18 21.33
CA ALA A 72 -9.94 -7.85 21.73
C ALA A 72 -9.55 -7.45 23.16
#